data_AF-A0AAE4EY45-F1
#
_entry.id   AF-A0AAE4EY45-F1
#
_cell.length_a   1.000
_cell.length_b   1.000
_cell.length_c   1.000
_cell.angle_alpha   90.00
_cell.angle_beta   90.00
_cell.angle_gamma   90.00
#
_symmetry.space_group_name_H-M   'P 1'
#
loop_
_entity.id
_entity.type
_entity.pdbx_description
1 polymer ?
#
loop_
_entity_poly.entity_id
_entity_poly.type
_entity_poly.pdbx_seq_one_letter_code
_entity_poly.pdbx_strand_id
1 'polypeptide(L)'
;MLFPTHLLAAWLVGRASRLSTPWLVAGTAFPDVLDKPLATVGVTPLFHSVGHSALLVLVAVPLALSGRAGLSVAVGWAVHLLLDAVHVVVNGRPGDAVFLLWPAVVPTDPLALPPGSFFLYYLWSPSFFLEVGLWLGVAGLLVRRWRAGELPVMTERL
;
A
#
# COMPACT_ATOMS: atom_id res chain seq x y z
N MET A 1 -6.23 0.98 4.04
CA MET A 1 -6.60 0.01 2.97
C MET A 1 -6.05 -1.37 3.35
N LEU A 2 -6.52 -2.48 2.77
CA LEU A 2 -5.93 -3.78 3.09
C LEU A 2 -4.53 -3.94 2.47
N PHE A 3 -3.59 -4.49 3.24
CA PHE A 3 -2.21 -4.70 2.81
C PHE A 3 -2.05 -5.41 1.45
N PRO A 4 -2.78 -6.51 1.15
CA PRO A 4 -2.66 -7.16 -0.16
C PRO A 4 -2.97 -6.24 -1.33
N THR A 5 -3.88 -5.28 -1.16
CA THR A 5 -4.32 -4.40 -2.25
C THR A 5 -3.26 -3.33 -2.55
N HIS A 6 -2.45 -2.93 -1.56
CA HIS A 6 -1.24 -2.15 -1.81
C HIS A 6 -0.27 -2.91 -2.72
N LEU A 7 -0.04 -4.20 -2.46
CA LEU A 7 0.84 -5.03 -3.29
C LEU A 7 0.30 -5.22 -4.71
N LEU A 8 -1.02 -5.35 -4.85
CA LEU A 8 -1.66 -5.37 -6.17
C LEU A 8 -1.42 -4.06 -6.92
N ALA A 9 -1.57 -2.91 -6.26
CA ALA A 9 -1.28 -1.62 -6.86
C ALA A 9 0.20 -1.51 -7.29
N ALA A 10 1.14 -1.97 -6.48
CA ALA A 10 2.56 -2.04 -6.84
C ALA A 10 2.78 -2.89 -8.10
N TRP A 11 2.12 -4.04 -8.20
CA TRP A 11 2.15 -4.89 -9.40
C TRP A 11 1.57 -4.17 -10.62
N LEU A 12 0.42 -3.52 -10.49
CA LEU A 12 -0.20 -2.74 -11.58
C LEU A 12 0.69 -1.60 -12.06
N VAL A 13 1.32 -0.85 -11.14
CA VAL A 13 2.27 0.22 -11.47
C VAL A 13 3.49 -0.35 -12.20
N GLY A 14 4.01 -1.50 -11.74
CA GLY A 14 5.12 -2.19 -12.44
C GLY A 14 4.74 -2.62 -13.85
N ARG A 15 3.51 -3.12 -14.04
CA ARG A 15 2.95 -3.52 -15.35
C ARG A 15 2.73 -2.34 -16.29
N ALA A 16 2.37 -1.17 -15.76
CA ALA A 16 2.07 0.04 -16.52
C ALA A 16 3.30 0.94 -16.74
N SER A 17 4.43 0.62 -16.12
CA SER A 17 5.65 1.44 -16.18
C SER A 17 6.87 0.60 -16.58
N ARG A 18 8.05 1.22 -16.50
CA ARG A 18 9.35 0.52 -16.66
C ARG A 18 10.04 0.28 -15.30
N LEU A 19 9.35 0.53 -14.19
CA LEU A 19 9.90 0.37 -12.84
C LEU A 19 9.98 -1.12 -12.47
N SER A 20 10.88 -1.45 -11.56
CA SER A 20 11.07 -2.84 -11.12
C SER A 20 9.94 -3.24 -10.16
N THR A 21 9.12 -4.21 -10.55
CA THR A 21 8.03 -4.72 -9.70
C THR A 21 8.50 -5.21 -8.33
N PRO A 22 9.60 -5.99 -8.19
CA PRO A 22 10.11 -6.36 -6.87
C PRO A 22 10.43 -5.15 -5.97
N TRP A 23 11.05 -4.10 -6.54
CA TRP A 23 11.41 -2.91 -5.78
C TRP A 23 10.19 -2.01 -5.47
N LEU A 24 9.21 -1.96 -6.36
CA LEU A 24 7.90 -1.34 -6.09
C LEU A 24 7.20 -2.05 -4.93
N VAL A 25 7.16 -3.37 -4.94
CA VAL A 25 6.58 -4.18 -3.85
C VAL A 25 7.31 -3.93 -2.54
N ALA A 26 8.65 -3.89 -2.55
CA ALA A 26 9.44 -3.60 -1.36
C ALA A 26 9.13 -2.20 -0.78
N GLY A 27 9.12 -1.16 -1.62
CA GLY A 27 8.78 0.19 -1.19
C GLY A 27 7.34 0.32 -0.71
N THR A 28 6.41 -0.36 -1.39
CA THR A 28 5.00 -0.37 -1.02
C THR A 28 4.76 -1.14 0.27
N ALA A 29 5.51 -2.20 0.57
CA ALA A 29 5.34 -2.96 1.80
C ALA A 29 5.99 -2.27 3.02
N PHE A 30 7.00 -1.43 2.78
CA PHE A 30 7.84 -0.85 3.82
C PHE A 30 7.07 -0.12 4.94
N PRO A 31 6.10 0.79 4.68
CA PRO A 31 5.39 1.49 5.74
C PRO A 31 4.75 0.56 6.76
N ASP A 32 4.03 -0.44 6.27
CA ASP A 32 3.32 -1.42 7.08
C ASP A 32 4.25 -2.39 7.81
N VAL A 33 5.31 -2.84 7.16
CA VAL A 33 6.32 -3.73 7.76
C VAL A 33 7.11 -3.01 8.87
N LEU A 34 7.23 -1.68 8.79
CA LEU A 34 7.87 -0.88 9.82
C LEU A 34 6.91 -0.56 10.97
N ASP A 35 5.77 0.08 10.67
CA ASP A 35 4.94 0.70 11.69
C ASP A 35 4.12 -0.32 12.48
N LYS A 36 3.66 -1.40 11.85
CA LYS A 36 2.85 -2.41 12.55
C LYS A 36 3.63 -3.10 13.66
N PRO A 37 4.87 -3.60 13.44
CA PRO A 37 5.67 -4.14 14.54
C PRO A 37 5.97 -3.08 15.61
N LEU A 38 6.36 -1.87 15.23
CA LEU A 38 6.68 -0.79 16.19
C LEU A 38 5.50 -0.48 17.11
N ALA A 39 4.28 -0.39 16.55
CA ALA A 39 3.07 -0.20 17.35
C ALA A 39 2.74 -1.42 18.21
N THR A 40 2.89 -2.63 17.67
CA THR A 40 2.59 -3.88 18.38
C THR A 40 3.47 -4.06 19.62
N VAL A 41 4.75 -3.67 19.55
CA VAL A 41 5.67 -3.71 20.69
C VAL A 41 5.65 -2.43 21.55
N GLY A 42 4.74 -1.49 21.26
CA GLY A 42 4.54 -0.26 22.05
C GLY A 42 5.58 0.84 21.85
N VAL A 43 6.42 0.76 20.81
CA VAL A 43 7.40 1.84 20.49
C VAL A 43 6.70 3.09 19.98
N THR A 44 5.60 2.91 19.24
CA THR A 44 4.73 4.03 18.82
C THR A 44 3.29 3.75 19.22
N PRO A 45 2.49 4.79 19.52
CA PRO A 45 1.09 4.58 19.88
C PRO A 45 0.16 4.34 18.69
N LEU A 46 0.65 4.45 17.44
CA LEU A 46 -0.15 4.42 16.21
C LEU A 46 0.41 3.40 15.22
N PHE A 47 -0.49 2.70 14.53
CA PHE A 47 -0.15 1.78 13.43
C PHE A 47 0.20 2.50 12.11
N HIS A 48 0.05 3.83 12.05
CA HIS A 48 0.62 4.70 11.02
C HIS A 48 1.48 5.76 11.72
N SER A 49 2.80 5.64 11.60
CA SER A 49 3.77 6.49 12.29
C SER A 49 4.98 6.79 11.41
N VAL A 50 6.12 6.14 11.64
CA VAL A 50 7.42 6.48 11.02
C VAL A 50 7.39 6.20 9.51
N GLY A 51 7.02 4.99 9.12
CA GLY A 51 6.98 4.54 7.73
C GLY A 51 5.93 5.24 6.90
N HIS A 52 4.84 5.70 7.54
CA HIS A 52 3.77 6.45 6.89
C HIS A 52 3.94 7.97 6.90
N SER A 53 4.97 8.50 7.58
CA SER A 53 5.22 9.93 7.67
C SER A 53 5.82 10.49 6.38
N ALA A 54 5.33 11.66 5.93
CA ALA A 54 5.93 12.39 4.82
C ALA A 54 7.36 12.85 5.10
N LEU A 55 7.84 12.85 6.36
CA LEU A 55 9.24 13.13 6.69
C LEU A 55 10.20 12.14 6.02
N LEU A 56 9.75 10.91 5.74
CA LEU A 56 10.52 9.91 4.99
C LEU A 56 10.83 10.35 3.55
N VAL A 57 10.25 11.46 3.05
CA VAL A 57 10.69 12.09 1.80
C VAL A 57 12.18 12.42 1.79
N LEU A 58 12.75 12.76 2.97
CA LEU A 58 14.18 13.03 3.14
C LEU A 58 15.05 11.81 2.85
N VAL A 59 14.49 10.60 2.93
CA VAL A 59 15.16 9.33 2.57
C VAL A 59 14.73 8.89 1.17
N ALA A 60 13.44 9.00 0.85
CA ALA A 60 12.87 8.55 -0.41
C ALA A 60 13.44 9.31 -1.62
N VAL A 61 13.69 10.62 -1.50
CA VAL A 61 14.25 11.43 -2.59
C VAL A 61 15.69 11.03 -2.91
N PRO A 62 16.64 10.97 -1.95
CA PRO A 62 17.97 10.43 -2.22
C PRO A 62 17.95 9.01 -2.81
N LEU A 63 17.08 8.13 -2.31
CA LEU A 63 16.90 6.79 -2.89
C LEU A 63 16.43 6.89 -4.34
N ALA A 64 15.44 7.71 -4.65
CA ALA A 64 14.95 7.90 -6.00
C ALA A 64 16.04 8.38 -6.97
N LEU A 65 16.94 9.26 -6.51
CA LEU A 65 18.05 9.80 -7.29
C LEU A 65 19.21 8.82 -7.47
N SER A 66 19.30 7.76 -6.65
CA SER A 66 20.38 6.76 -6.71
C SER A 66 20.28 5.79 -7.90
N GLY A 67 19.11 5.69 -8.52
CA GLY A 67 18.91 4.87 -9.72
C GLY A 67 17.51 4.26 -9.82
N ARG A 68 17.28 3.44 -10.85
CA ARG A 68 15.95 2.87 -11.15
C ARG A 68 15.39 2.03 -10.01
N ALA A 69 16.23 1.29 -9.29
CA ALA A 69 15.83 0.49 -8.16
C ALA A 69 15.32 1.39 -7.01
N GLY A 70 16.11 2.39 -6.62
CA GLY A 70 15.70 3.35 -5.59
C GLY A 70 14.48 4.18 -5.99
N LEU A 71 14.33 4.56 -7.26
CA LEU A 71 13.11 5.18 -7.77
C LEU A 71 11.90 4.26 -7.64
N SER A 72 12.07 2.96 -7.93
CA SER A 72 10.99 1.99 -7.77
C SER A 72 10.56 1.83 -6.31
N VAL A 73 11.50 1.84 -5.37
CA VAL A 73 11.21 1.84 -3.92
C VAL A 73 10.46 3.11 -3.52
N ALA A 74 10.96 4.29 -3.91
CA ALA A 74 10.34 5.57 -3.56
C ALA A 74 8.92 5.70 -4.14
N VAL A 75 8.70 5.25 -5.38
CA VAL A 75 7.36 5.23 -6.00
C VAL A 75 6.45 4.24 -5.28
N GLY A 76 6.93 3.05 -4.93
CA GLY A 76 6.13 2.08 -4.17
C GLY A 76 5.68 2.64 -2.82
N TRP A 77 6.61 3.27 -2.10
CA TRP A 77 6.31 3.96 -0.84
C TRP A 77 5.25 5.06 -1.03
N ALA A 78 5.41 5.92 -2.04
CA ALA A 78 4.45 6.98 -2.33
C ALA A 78 3.06 6.44 -2.72
N VAL A 79 3.01 5.33 -3.48
CA VAL A 79 1.76 4.64 -3.82
C VAL A 79 1.05 4.13 -2.57
N HIS A 80 1.79 3.57 -1.60
CA HIS A 80 1.21 3.15 -0.32
C HIS A 80 0.55 4.33 0.40
N LEU A 81 1.27 5.43 0.59
CA LEU A 81 0.76 6.60 1.32
C LEU A 81 -0.45 7.21 0.63
N LEU A 82 -0.41 7.32 -0.70
CA LEU A 82 -1.52 7.82 -1.49
C LEU A 82 -2.77 6.96 -1.30
N LEU A 83 -2.60 5.65 -1.35
CA LEU A 83 -3.70 4.70 -1.21
C LEU A 83 -4.33 4.75 0.17
N ASP A 84 -3.55 4.84 1.24
CA ASP A 84 -4.08 5.00 2.59
C ASP A 84 -4.78 6.35 2.79
N ALA A 85 -4.23 7.44 2.25
CA ALA A 85 -4.86 8.75 2.28
C ALA A 85 -6.21 8.75 1.53
N VAL A 86 -6.25 8.18 0.33
CA VAL A 86 -7.50 8.03 -0.45
C VAL A 86 -8.50 7.19 0.33
N HIS A 87 -8.06 6.07 0.90
CA HIS A 87 -8.91 5.18 1.67
C HIS A 87 -9.57 5.86 2.88
N VAL A 88 -8.81 6.62 3.69
CA VAL A 88 -9.40 7.28 4.87
C VAL A 88 -10.40 8.37 4.45
N VAL A 89 -10.14 9.07 3.34
CA VAL A 89 -11.09 10.05 2.78
C VAL A 89 -12.36 9.37 2.29
N VAL A 90 -12.25 8.30 1.51
CA VAL A 90 -13.39 7.53 0.98
C VAL A 90 -14.24 6.95 2.10
N ASN A 91 -13.62 6.55 3.21
CA ASN A 91 -14.31 6.04 4.39
C ASN A 91 -14.82 7.14 5.33
N GLY A 92 -14.83 8.41 4.91
CA GLY A 92 -15.43 9.52 5.67
C GLY A 92 -14.57 10.03 6.82
N ARG A 93 -13.28 9.70 6.85
CA ARG A 93 -12.31 10.10 7.88
C ARG A 93 -11.13 10.90 7.30
N PRO A 94 -11.37 12.00 6.54
CA PRO A 94 -10.28 12.78 5.94
C PRO A 94 -9.30 13.36 6.96
N GLY A 95 -9.77 13.61 8.20
CA GLY A 95 -8.92 14.06 9.31
C GLY A 95 -7.86 13.05 9.72
N ASP A 96 -8.02 11.76 9.40
CA ASP A 96 -7.02 10.73 9.70
C ASP A 96 -5.82 10.81 8.74
N ALA A 97 -5.93 11.47 7.59
CA ALA A 97 -4.83 11.66 6.63
C ALA A 97 -3.66 12.48 7.21
N VAL A 98 -3.85 13.12 8.38
CA VAL A 98 -2.77 13.79 9.13
C VAL A 98 -1.69 12.83 9.61
N PHE A 99 -1.86 11.51 9.47
CA PHE A 99 -0.76 10.53 9.66
C PHE A 99 0.49 10.91 8.86
N LEU A 100 0.33 11.56 7.69
CA LEU A 100 1.44 12.06 6.86
C LEU A 100 2.31 13.09 7.61
N LEU A 101 1.75 13.79 8.58
CA LEU A 101 2.40 14.85 9.35
C LEU A 101 2.97 14.34 10.68
N TRP A 102 2.90 13.03 10.93
CA TRP A 102 3.53 12.43 12.11
C TRP A 102 5.04 12.72 12.12
N PRO A 103 5.67 13.03 13.27
CA PRO A 103 5.11 13.08 14.63
C PRO A 103 4.59 14.46 15.04
N ALA A 104 4.64 15.46 14.15
CA ALA A 104 4.24 16.83 14.49
C ALA A 104 2.72 16.95 14.73
N VAL A 105 1.93 16.12 14.04
CA VAL A 105 0.48 16.04 14.21
C VAL A 105 0.07 14.57 14.38
N VAL A 106 -0.93 14.35 15.22
CA VAL A 106 -1.57 13.05 15.46
C VAL A 106 -3.08 13.24 15.32
N PRO A 107 -3.84 12.27 14.74
CA PRO A 107 -5.29 12.35 14.69
C PRO A 107 -5.88 12.50 16.09
N THR A 108 -6.93 13.33 16.25
CA THR A 108 -7.60 13.55 17.54
C THR A 108 -8.39 12.33 18.04
N ASP A 109 -8.84 11.49 17.10
CA ASP A 109 -9.55 10.24 17.34
C ASP A 109 -8.94 9.14 16.45
N PRO A 110 -7.74 8.63 16.77
CA PRO A 110 -7.09 7.63 15.94
C PRO A 110 -7.79 6.28 16.10
N LEU A 111 -8.03 5.56 15.00
CA LEU A 111 -8.55 4.19 15.07
C LEU A 111 -7.66 3.28 15.94
N ALA A 112 -6.33 3.45 15.83
CA ALA A 112 -5.31 2.72 16.61
C ALA A 112 -5.51 1.18 16.67
N LEU A 113 -6.18 0.62 15.66
CA LEU A 113 -6.52 -0.81 15.62
C LEU A 113 -5.34 -1.65 15.12
N PRO A 114 -4.95 -2.74 15.82
CA PRO A 114 -4.02 -3.71 15.28
C PRO A 114 -4.59 -4.41 14.03
N PRO A 115 -3.74 -4.97 13.14
CA PRO A 115 -4.15 -5.46 11.82
C PRO A 115 -5.34 -6.42 11.82
N GLY A 116 -5.42 -7.35 12.78
CA GLY A 116 -6.53 -8.30 12.87
C GLY A 116 -7.88 -7.63 13.17
N SER A 117 -7.90 -6.71 14.14
CA SER A 117 -9.11 -5.94 14.46
C SER A 117 -9.47 -4.93 13.37
N PHE A 118 -8.46 -4.32 12.73
CA PHE A 118 -8.67 -3.43 11.60
C PHE A 118 -9.35 -4.16 10.45
N PHE A 119 -8.94 -5.39 10.12
CA PHE A 119 -9.57 -6.18 9.06
C PHE A 119 -11.09 -6.36 9.29
N LEU A 120 -11.49 -6.68 10.52
CA LEU A 120 -12.91 -6.83 10.86
C LEU A 120 -13.67 -5.51 10.80
N TYR A 121 -13.07 -4.43 11.32
CA TYR A 121 -13.61 -3.07 11.23
C TYR A 121 -13.75 -2.60 9.77
N TYR A 122 -12.81 -3.02 8.92
CA TYR A 122 -12.72 -2.62 7.52
C TYR A 122 -13.82 -3.22 6.64
N LEU A 123 -14.31 -4.40 7.02
CA LEU A 123 -15.33 -5.12 6.28
C LEU A 123 -16.57 -4.23 6.10
N TRP A 124 -17.14 -4.25 4.90
CA TRP A 124 -18.32 -3.45 4.54
C TRP A 124 -18.13 -1.93 4.51
N SER A 125 -16.91 -1.42 4.70
CA SER A 125 -16.62 0.00 4.44
C SER A 125 -16.76 0.33 2.94
N PRO A 126 -16.98 1.60 2.56
CA PRO A 126 -16.99 2.01 1.16
C PRO A 126 -15.72 1.58 0.40
N SER A 127 -14.55 1.75 1.01
CA SER A 127 -13.28 1.35 0.42
C SER A 127 -13.14 -0.17 0.28
N PHE A 128 -13.72 -0.96 1.20
CA PHE A 128 -13.75 -2.42 1.05
C PHE A 128 -14.42 -2.83 -0.26
N PHE A 129 -15.56 -2.22 -0.61
CA PHE A 129 -16.22 -2.50 -1.89
C PHE A 129 -15.41 -2.03 -3.11
N LEU A 130 -14.71 -0.90 -3.00
CA LEU A 130 -13.79 -0.45 -4.06
C LEU A 130 -12.64 -1.45 -4.27
N GLU A 131 -12.06 -1.95 -3.19
CA GLU A 131 -11.01 -2.98 -3.27
C GLU A 131 -11.54 -4.26 -3.91
N VAL A 132 -12.71 -4.75 -3.49
CA VAL A 132 -13.34 -5.93 -4.11
C VAL A 132 -13.54 -5.70 -5.62
N GLY A 133 -14.05 -4.52 -6.01
CA GLY A 133 -14.20 -4.16 -7.42
C GLY A 133 -12.88 -4.16 -8.19
N LEU A 134 -11.82 -3.60 -7.60
CA LEU A 134 -10.46 -3.61 -8.17
C LEU A 134 -9.95 -5.05 -8.37
N TRP A 135 -10.04 -5.89 -7.35
CA TRP A 135 -9.61 -7.29 -7.41
C TRP A 135 -10.38 -8.09 -8.46
N LEU A 136 -11.71 -7.94 -8.50
CA LEU A 136 -12.54 -8.60 -9.51
C LEU A 136 -12.22 -8.10 -10.93
N GLY A 137 -11.96 -6.80 -11.10
CA GLY A 137 -11.55 -6.22 -12.38
C GLY A 137 -10.22 -6.81 -12.88
N VAL A 138 -9.22 -6.90 -11.99
CA VAL A 138 -7.92 -7.52 -12.33
C VAL A 138 -8.10 -9.01 -12.65
N ALA A 139 -8.83 -9.76 -11.81
CA ALA A 139 -9.10 -11.16 -12.03
C ALA A 139 -9.81 -11.40 -13.37
N GLY A 140 -10.84 -10.60 -13.69
CA GLY A 140 -11.56 -10.66 -14.96
C GLY A 140 -10.66 -10.39 -16.16
N LEU A 141 -9.75 -9.40 -16.07
CA LEU A 141 -8.77 -9.12 -17.12
C LEU A 141 -7.81 -10.31 -17.31
N LEU A 142 -7.30 -10.89 -16.23
CA LEU A 142 -6.40 -12.04 -16.27
C LEU A 142 -7.09 -13.26 -16.89
N VAL A 143 -8.34 -13.55 -16.50
CA VAL A 143 -9.15 -14.63 -17.10
C VAL A 143 -9.36 -14.38 -18.58
N ARG A 144 -9.65 -13.14 -18.99
CA ARG A 144 -9.83 -12.79 -20.40
C ARG A 144 -8.56 -13.02 -21.21
N ARG A 145 -7.39 -12.61 -20.69
CA ARG A 145 -6.10 -12.83 -21.35
C ARG A 145 -5.71 -14.30 -21.41
N TRP A 146 -5.98 -15.06 -20.35
CA TRP A 146 -5.77 -16.51 -20.34
C TRP A 146 -6.62 -17.19 -21.41
N ARG A 147 -7.91 -16.86 -21.52
CA ARG A 147 -8.81 -17.39 -22.56
C ARG A 147 -8.38 -17.00 -23.98
N ALA A 148 -7.74 -15.86 -24.15
CA ALA A 148 -7.17 -15.41 -25.41
C ALA A 148 -5.82 -16.07 -25.76
N GLY A 149 -5.25 -16.90 -24.88
CA GLY A 149 -3.94 -17.52 -25.08
C GLY A 149 -2.76 -16.56 -24.88
N GLU A 150 -2.98 -15.37 -24.31
CA GLU A 150 -1.95 -14.34 -24.12
C GLU A 150 -1.10 -14.55 -22.87
N LEU A 151 -1.52 -15.44 -21.97
CA LEU A 151 -0.73 -15.84 -20.80
C LEU A 151 -0.13 -17.22 -21.05
N PRO A 152 1.19 -17.41 -20.81
CA PRO A 152 1.81 -18.70 -21.00
C PRO A 152 1.09 -19.74 -20.12
N VAL A 153 0.67 -20.85 -20.72
CA VAL A 153 0.29 -22.04 -19.97
C VAL A 153 1.56 -22.47 -19.25
N MET A 154 1.52 -22.47 -17.91
CA MET A 154 2.63 -22.92 -17.09
C MET A 154 2.67 -24.45 -17.18
N THR A 155 3.08 -24.97 -18.34
CA THR A 155 3.31 -26.39 -18.53
C THR A 155 4.59 -26.70 -17.76
N GLU A 156 4.42 -27.37 -16.62
CA GLU A 156 5.49 -27.87 -15.78
C GLU A 156 6.50 -28.64 -16.65
N ARG A 157 7.72 -28.12 -16.74
CA ARG A 157 8.88 -28.97 -17.01
C ARG A 157 9.31 -29.52 -15.66
N LEU A 158 8.82 -30.72 -15.35
CA LEU A 158 9.46 -31.64 -14.42
C LEU A 158 10.76 -32.16 -15.04
#